data_AF-A0A976P8Z6-F1
#
_entry.id   AF-A0A976P8Z6-F1
#
_cell.length_a   1.000
_cell.length_b   1.000
_cell.length_c   1.000
_cell.angle_alpha   90.00
_cell.angle_beta   90.00
_cell.angle_gamma   90.00
#
_symmetry.space_group_name_H-M   'P 1'
#
loop_
_entity.id
_entity.type
_entity.pdbx_description
1 polymer ?
#
loop_
_entity_poly.entity_id
_entity_poly.type
_entity_poly.pdbx_seq_one_letter_code
_entity_poly.pdbx_strand_id
1 'polypeptide(L)'
;MAGGLSWVTPAAAVAAGARPRMLTATEAAWLGGLGEAIAPPARAGGLVPYVDHHLTVPHGESLLALRYLEIEPPYVGFYRSALGSLARAFGEAPPPSGDARWADMLKALGEGSVEGWQGPPPPLFLFAIRLDAIDIAYGTRAAFARLGVDYLPHVEPETDW
;
A
#
# COMPACT_ATOMS: atom_id res chain seq x y z
N MET A 1 18.79 -15.39 17.22
CA MET A 1 17.35 -15.02 17.24
C MET A 1 16.77 -15.43 15.89
N ALA A 2 16.11 -16.58 15.81
CA ALA A 2 15.47 -17.03 14.57
C ALA A 2 14.08 -16.40 14.49
N GLY A 3 13.78 -15.70 13.38
CA GLY A 3 12.43 -15.19 13.12
C GLY A 3 11.49 -16.33 12.76
N GLY A 4 10.32 -16.39 13.39
CA GLY A 4 9.24 -17.31 13.03
C GLY A 4 8.22 -16.63 12.13
N LEU A 5 7.57 -17.41 11.25
CA LEU A 5 6.40 -16.96 10.49
C LEU A 5 5.16 -17.11 11.37
N SER A 6 4.39 -16.03 11.54
CA SER A 6 3.11 -16.03 12.25
C SER A 6 2.04 -15.42 11.36
N TRP A 7 0.87 -16.06 11.31
CA TRP A 7 -0.30 -15.49 10.66
C TRP A 7 -0.91 -14.43 11.59
N VAL A 8 -0.84 -13.18 11.16
CA VAL A 8 -1.38 -12.02 11.87
C VAL A 8 -1.99 -11.07 10.86
N THR A 9 -2.91 -10.22 11.31
CA THR A 9 -3.45 -9.16 10.45
C THR A 9 -2.36 -8.14 10.08
N PRO A 10 -2.51 -7.38 8.98
CA PRO A 10 -1.55 -6.37 8.57
C PRO A 10 -1.28 -5.31 9.66
N ALA A 11 -2.33 -4.86 10.34
CA ALA A 11 -2.20 -3.93 11.48
C ALA A 11 -1.41 -4.55 12.65
N ALA A 12 -1.64 -5.83 12.96
CA ALA A 12 -0.86 -6.53 13.99
C ALA A 12 0.60 -6.74 13.57
N ALA A 13 0.87 -6.97 12.28
CA ALA A 13 2.24 -7.02 11.75
C ALA A 13 2.97 -5.68 11.96
N VAL A 14 2.29 -4.54 11.75
CA VAL A 14 2.84 -3.21 12.07
C VAL A 14 3.14 -3.09 13.56
N ALA A 15 2.18 -3.44 14.43
CA ALA A 15 2.35 -3.36 15.89
C ALA A 15 3.51 -4.23 16.41
N ALA A 16 3.76 -5.36 15.74
CA ALA A 16 4.89 -6.26 16.04
C ALA A 16 6.23 -5.81 15.44
N GLY A 17 6.26 -4.72 14.66
CA GLY A 17 7.48 -4.25 14.00
C GLY A 17 7.96 -5.18 12.88
N ALA A 18 7.04 -5.84 12.18
CA ALA A 18 7.36 -6.72 11.07
C ALA A 18 8.18 -5.98 9.99
N ARG A 19 9.21 -6.64 9.49
CA ARG A 19 10.05 -6.11 8.41
C ARG A 19 9.55 -6.63 7.06
N PRO A 20 9.46 -5.78 6.03
CA PRO A 20 9.16 -6.23 4.68
C PRO A 20 10.18 -7.27 4.19
N ARG A 21 9.72 -8.24 3.40
CA ARG A 21 10.53 -9.31 2.77
C ARG A 21 10.94 -8.94 1.35
N MET A 22 10.08 -8.24 0.61
CA MET A 22 10.29 -7.84 -0.79
C MET A 22 10.68 -6.38 -0.91
N LEU A 23 10.04 -5.50 -0.15
CA LEU A 23 10.29 -4.07 -0.20
C LEU A 23 11.53 -3.69 0.61
N THR A 24 12.32 -2.75 0.09
CA THR A 24 13.39 -2.11 0.87
C THR A 24 12.82 -1.18 1.94
N ALA A 25 13.64 -0.74 2.89
CA ALA A 25 13.21 0.22 3.91
C ALA A 25 12.71 1.54 3.29
N THR A 26 13.39 2.04 2.25
CA THR A 26 12.97 3.25 1.52
C THR A 26 11.66 3.03 0.78
N GLU A 27 11.52 1.93 0.05
CA GLU A 27 10.28 1.58 -0.66
C GLU A 27 9.09 1.47 0.30
N ALA A 28 9.29 0.79 1.44
CA ALA A 28 8.28 0.64 2.48
C ALA A 28 7.89 1.97 3.14
N ALA A 29 8.88 2.86 3.39
CA ALA A 29 8.61 4.18 3.94
C ALA A 29 7.74 5.01 2.99
N TRP A 30 8.10 5.03 1.70
CA TRP A 30 7.36 5.73 0.65
C TRP A 30 5.96 5.15 0.45
N LEU A 31 5.81 3.84 0.36
CA LEU A 31 4.49 3.18 0.25
C LEU A 31 3.59 3.54 1.44
N GLY A 32 4.12 3.44 2.67
CA GLY A 32 3.38 3.78 3.87
C GLY A 32 3.04 5.27 3.97
N GLY A 33 3.93 6.17 3.53
CA GLY A 33 3.67 7.61 3.52
C GLY A 33 2.61 7.99 2.48
N LEU A 34 2.73 7.45 1.27
CA LEU A 34 1.79 7.68 0.18
C LEU A 34 0.39 7.13 0.52
N GLY A 35 0.32 5.91 1.05
CA GLY A 35 -0.94 5.33 1.51
C GLY A 35 -1.63 6.17 2.58
N GLU A 36 -0.87 6.64 3.57
CA GLU A 36 -1.40 7.53 4.62
C GLU A 36 -1.91 8.85 4.03
N ALA A 37 -1.20 9.44 3.08
CA ALA A 37 -1.63 10.66 2.41
C ALA A 37 -2.91 10.47 1.56
N ILE A 38 -3.15 9.26 1.06
CA ILE A 38 -4.32 8.94 0.23
C ILE A 38 -5.55 8.60 1.08
N ALA A 39 -5.41 7.70 2.04
CA ALA A 39 -6.52 7.16 2.83
C ALA A 39 -6.10 6.88 4.28
N PRO A 40 -6.03 7.90 5.15
CA PRO A 40 -5.76 7.68 6.57
C PRO A 40 -6.85 6.80 7.21
N PRO A 41 -6.52 5.73 7.97
CA PRO A 41 -5.21 5.43 8.55
C PRO A 41 -4.47 4.27 7.84
N ALA A 42 -4.31 4.29 6.51
CA ALA A 42 -3.75 3.17 5.73
C ALA A 42 -2.37 2.69 6.23
N ARG A 43 -1.50 3.58 6.72
CA ARG A 43 -0.20 3.17 7.24
C ARG A 43 -0.35 2.32 8.49
N ALA A 44 -1.15 2.77 9.45
CA ALA A 44 -1.40 2.05 10.70
C ALA A 44 -2.29 0.81 10.48
N GLY A 45 -3.16 0.83 9.47
CA GLY A 45 -3.95 -0.31 9.03
C GLY A 45 -3.12 -1.45 8.43
N GLY A 46 -1.87 -1.19 8.06
CA GLY A 46 -0.93 -2.23 7.62
C GLY A 46 -0.76 -2.32 6.10
N LEU A 47 -0.90 -1.22 5.35
CA LEU A 47 -0.69 -1.22 3.91
C LEU A 47 0.66 -1.80 3.49
N VAL A 48 1.74 -1.44 4.19
CA VAL A 48 3.09 -1.94 3.87
C VAL A 48 3.19 -3.46 4.01
N PRO A 49 2.89 -4.08 5.18
CA PRO A 49 2.96 -5.53 5.29
C PRO A 49 1.95 -6.25 4.39
N TYR A 50 0.77 -5.67 4.13
CA TYR A 50 -0.20 -6.21 3.17
C TYR A 50 0.37 -6.31 1.76
N VAL A 51 0.88 -5.20 1.23
CA VAL A 51 1.47 -5.18 -0.11
C VAL A 51 2.67 -6.11 -0.17
N ASP A 52 3.58 -6.01 0.80
CA ASP A 52 4.77 -6.86 0.85
C ASP A 52 4.42 -8.36 0.90
N HIS A 53 3.38 -8.75 1.64
CA HIS A 53 2.88 -10.11 1.64
C HIS A 53 2.39 -10.54 0.25
N HIS A 54 1.52 -9.75 -0.39
CA HIS A 54 0.95 -10.11 -1.67
C HIS A 54 1.90 -9.99 -2.86
N LEU A 55 3.08 -9.39 -2.67
CA LEU A 55 4.20 -9.47 -3.62
C LEU A 55 4.93 -10.82 -3.57
N THR A 56 4.71 -11.64 -2.54
CA THR A 56 5.40 -12.94 -2.37
C THR A 56 4.53 -14.17 -2.63
N VAL A 57 3.21 -14.02 -2.57
CA VAL A 57 2.28 -15.14 -2.79
C VAL A 57 2.07 -15.38 -4.29
N PRO A 58 1.62 -16.58 -4.69
CA PRO A 58 1.22 -16.84 -6.08
C PRO A 58 0.18 -15.82 -6.57
N HIS A 59 0.19 -15.51 -7.88
CA HIS A 59 -0.74 -14.55 -8.49
C HIS A 59 -2.21 -14.83 -8.12
N GLY A 60 -2.63 -16.10 -8.14
CA GLY A 60 -3.98 -16.54 -7.79
C GLY A 60 -4.38 -16.35 -6.32
N GLU A 61 -3.43 -16.01 -5.45
CA GLU A 61 -3.61 -15.72 -4.02
C GLU A 61 -3.37 -14.24 -3.70
N SER A 62 -2.88 -13.45 -4.66
CA SER A 62 -2.68 -12.01 -4.49
C SER A 62 -4.03 -11.29 -4.48
N LEU A 63 -4.22 -10.41 -3.49
CA LEU A 63 -5.41 -9.55 -3.35
C LEU A 63 -5.14 -8.11 -3.79
N LEU A 64 -3.94 -7.80 -4.29
CA LEU A 64 -3.61 -6.47 -4.78
C LEU A 64 -4.55 -6.04 -5.90
N ALA A 65 -4.88 -4.74 -5.91
CA ALA A 65 -5.63 -4.10 -6.98
C ALA A 65 -5.11 -4.47 -8.38
N LEU A 66 -3.79 -4.65 -8.53
CA LEU A 66 -3.15 -5.05 -9.79
C LEU A 66 -3.73 -6.32 -10.41
N ARG A 67 -4.18 -7.28 -9.61
CA ARG A 67 -4.81 -8.49 -10.12
C ARG A 67 -6.16 -8.19 -10.78
N TYR A 68 -6.96 -7.35 -10.14
CA TYR A 68 -8.26 -6.92 -10.67
C TYR A 68 -8.12 -6.03 -11.90
N LEU A 69 -7.00 -5.30 -12.01
CA LEU A 69 -6.65 -4.48 -13.17
C LEU A 69 -5.99 -5.28 -14.30
N GLU A 70 -5.93 -6.61 -14.19
CA GLU A 70 -5.32 -7.51 -15.17
C GLU A 70 -3.88 -7.11 -15.53
N ILE A 71 -3.15 -6.53 -14.58
CA ILE A 71 -1.71 -6.31 -14.71
C ILE A 71 -1.05 -7.68 -14.57
N GLU A 72 -0.13 -7.99 -15.48
CA GLU A 72 0.58 -9.26 -15.44
C GLU A 72 1.60 -9.31 -14.29
N PRO A 73 1.70 -10.43 -13.54
CA PRO A 73 2.76 -10.64 -12.58
C PRO A 73 4.11 -10.86 -13.31
N PRO A 74 5.26 -10.66 -12.64
CA PRO A 74 5.41 -10.38 -11.21
C PRO A 74 5.20 -8.90 -10.83
N TYR A 75 4.45 -8.65 -9.76
CA TYR A 75 4.07 -7.31 -9.31
C TYR A 75 5.19 -6.48 -8.70
N VAL A 76 6.27 -7.10 -8.23
CA VAL A 76 7.37 -6.38 -7.58
C VAL A 76 7.95 -5.27 -8.46
N GLY A 77 8.02 -5.50 -9.78
CA GLY A 77 8.52 -4.50 -10.73
C GLY A 77 7.68 -3.24 -10.75
N PHE A 78 6.35 -3.39 -10.72
CA PHE A 78 5.38 -2.29 -10.72
C PHE A 78 5.61 -1.33 -9.54
N TYR A 79 5.74 -1.87 -8.32
CA TYR A 79 5.95 -1.08 -7.11
C TYR A 79 7.37 -0.52 -7.03
N ARG A 80 8.40 -1.36 -7.25
CA ARG A 80 9.80 -0.97 -7.09
C ARG A 80 10.20 0.18 -8.01
N SER A 81 9.83 0.14 -9.28
CA SER A 81 10.18 1.21 -10.22
C SER A 81 9.52 2.54 -9.83
N ALA A 82 8.23 2.51 -9.47
CA ALA A 82 7.46 3.69 -9.11
C ALA A 82 7.93 4.31 -7.78
N LEU A 83 8.09 3.49 -6.73
CA LEU A 83 8.60 3.94 -5.43
C LEU A 83 10.04 4.46 -5.53
N GLY A 84 10.88 3.82 -6.34
CA GLY A 84 12.23 4.32 -6.65
C GLY A 84 12.21 5.66 -7.39
N SER A 85 11.24 5.89 -8.28
CA SER A 85 11.06 7.19 -8.94
C SER A 85 10.59 8.27 -7.98
N LEU A 86 9.70 7.96 -7.03
CA LEU A 86 9.34 8.90 -5.96
C LEU A 86 10.54 9.29 -5.12
N ALA A 87 11.35 8.31 -4.70
CA ALA A 87 12.56 8.57 -3.91
C ALA A 87 13.56 9.47 -4.67
N ARG A 88 13.76 9.25 -5.97
CA ARG A 88 14.63 10.10 -6.79
C ARG A 88 14.07 11.51 -7.00
N ALA A 89 12.78 11.63 -7.26
CA ALA A 89 12.14 12.91 -7.58
C ALA A 89 11.97 13.81 -6.34
N PHE A 90 11.72 13.21 -5.17
CA PHE A 90 11.28 13.93 -3.97
C PHE A 90 12.16 13.71 -2.74
N GLY A 91 13.19 12.87 -2.84
CA GLY A 91 14.17 12.58 -1.78
C GLY A 91 14.05 11.15 -1.22
N GLU A 92 15.14 10.66 -0.63
CA GLU A 92 15.21 9.28 -0.10
C GLU A 92 14.19 8.99 1.01
N ALA A 93 13.70 10.02 1.70
CA ALA A 93 12.67 9.88 2.73
C ALA A 93 11.38 10.62 2.32
N PRO A 94 10.21 10.00 2.52
CA PRO A 94 8.94 10.68 2.27
C PRO A 94 8.72 11.84 3.25
N PRO A 95 7.88 12.84 2.90
CA PRO A 95 7.42 13.85 3.84
C PRO A 95 6.74 13.23 5.07
N PRO A 96 6.78 13.90 6.24
CA PRO A 96 6.01 13.47 7.41
C PRO A 96 4.50 13.43 7.12
N SER A 97 3.75 12.68 7.92
CA SER A 97 2.28 12.63 7.80
C SER A 97 1.68 14.02 8.00
N GLY A 98 0.71 14.39 7.16
CA GLY A 98 0.07 15.72 7.18
C GLY A 98 0.89 16.86 6.54
N ASP A 99 2.09 16.60 6.02
CA ASP A 99 2.87 17.60 5.30
C ASP A 99 2.15 18.04 4.00
N ALA A 100 2.09 19.35 3.77
CA ALA A 100 1.42 19.94 2.60
C ALA A 100 2.01 19.47 1.26
N ARG A 101 3.28 19.06 1.23
CA ARG A 101 3.94 18.53 0.03
C ARG A 101 3.25 17.29 -0.54
N TRP A 102 2.50 16.54 0.28
CA TRP A 102 1.74 15.40 -0.23
C TRP A 102 0.69 15.79 -1.27
N ALA A 103 0.03 16.94 -1.10
CA ALA A 103 -0.98 17.40 -2.06
C ALA A 103 -0.36 17.65 -3.44
N ASP A 104 0.80 18.31 -3.48
CA ASP A 104 1.52 18.59 -4.72
C ASP A 104 2.04 17.30 -5.38
N MET A 105 2.57 16.36 -4.59
CA MET A 105 3.02 15.06 -5.08
C MET A 105 1.88 14.22 -5.67
N LEU A 106 0.73 14.15 -4.98
CA LEU A 106 -0.46 13.42 -5.44
C LEU A 106 -1.03 14.04 -6.72
N LYS A 107 -1.02 15.37 -6.82
CA LYS A 107 -1.39 16.08 -8.04
C LYS A 107 -0.44 15.72 -9.19
N ALA A 108 0.87 15.78 -8.97
CA ALA A 108 1.87 15.46 -9.99
C ALA A 108 1.77 13.99 -10.47
N LEU A 109 1.53 13.05 -9.56
CA LEU A 109 1.25 11.66 -9.89
C LEU A 109 -0.02 11.51 -10.73
N GLY A 110 -1.10 12.20 -10.36
CA GLY A 110 -2.37 12.16 -11.09
C GLY A 110 -2.30 12.80 -12.49
N GLU A 111 -1.48 13.83 -12.65
CA GLU A 111 -1.24 14.50 -13.94
C GLU A 111 -0.17 13.79 -14.78
N GLY A 112 0.56 12.83 -14.21
CA GLY A 112 1.68 12.18 -14.89
C GLY A 112 2.89 13.08 -15.11
N SER A 113 3.06 14.12 -14.29
CA SER A 113 4.06 15.18 -14.46
C SER A 113 5.31 15.03 -13.59
N VAL A 114 5.50 13.88 -12.94
CA VAL A 114 6.71 13.58 -12.16
C VAL A 114 7.91 13.42 -13.10
N GLU A 115 8.90 14.31 -12.99
CA GLU A 115 10.09 14.28 -13.83
C GLU A 115 10.93 13.02 -13.58
N GLY A 116 11.50 12.45 -14.66
CA GLY A 116 12.35 11.25 -14.57
C GLY A 116 11.62 9.99 -14.10
N TRP A 117 10.29 9.95 -14.23
CA TRP A 117 9.48 8.81 -13.85
C TRP A 117 9.84 7.55 -14.63
N GLN A 118 9.91 6.42 -13.91
CA GLN A 118 10.16 5.09 -14.45
C GLN A 118 9.13 4.12 -13.88
N GLY A 119 8.70 3.16 -14.70
CA GLY A 119 7.72 2.16 -14.30
C GLY A 119 6.35 2.36 -14.95
N PRO A 120 5.26 1.90 -14.31
CA PRO A 120 3.91 2.06 -14.85
C PRO A 120 3.55 3.55 -14.98
N PRO A 121 2.58 3.93 -15.84
CA PRO A 121 2.11 5.31 -15.89
C PRO A 121 1.80 5.86 -14.48
N PRO A 122 2.28 7.06 -14.09
CA PRO A 122 2.09 7.57 -12.72
C PRO A 122 0.63 7.59 -12.25
N PRO A 123 -0.36 7.95 -13.11
CA PRO A 123 -1.78 7.88 -12.72
C PRO A 123 -2.27 6.45 -12.47
N LEU A 124 -1.75 5.45 -13.19
CA LEU A 124 -2.08 4.04 -12.97
C LEU A 124 -1.51 3.55 -11.63
N PHE A 125 -0.25 3.91 -11.32
CA PHE A 125 0.34 3.62 -10.02
C PHE A 125 -0.47 4.24 -8.89
N LEU A 126 -0.80 5.53 -8.99
CA LEU A 126 -1.61 6.23 -8.00
C LEU A 126 -2.99 5.57 -7.82
N PHE A 127 -3.63 5.17 -8.92
CA PHE A 127 -4.92 4.50 -8.87
C PHE A 127 -4.84 3.14 -8.14
N ALA A 128 -3.87 2.30 -8.48
CA ALA A 128 -3.67 1.01 -7.82
C ALA A 128 -3.41 1.16 -6.31
N ILE A 129 -2.49 2.05 -5.92
CA ILE A 129 -2.21 2.29 -4.49
C ILE A 129 -3.43 2.84 -3.76
N ARG A 130 -4.23 3.69 -4.41
CA ARG A 130 -5.45 4.23 -3.81
C ARG A 130 -6.45 3.13 -3.47
N LEU A 131 -6.63 2.14 -4.35
CA LEU A 131 -7.52 1.02 -4.09
C LEU A 131 -7.03 0.19 -2.90
N ASP A 132 -5.78 -0.26 -2.92
CA ASP A 132 -5.19 -1.04 -1.82
C ASP A 132 -5.22 -0.28 -0.48
N ALA A 133 -4.97 1.03 -0.51
CA ALA A 133 -4.99 1.88 0.69
C ALA A 133 -6.40 2.06 1.27
N ILE A 134 -7.41 2.25 0.42
CA ILE A 134 -8.82 2.34 0.84
C ILE A 134 -9.28 1.02 1.43
N ASP A 135 -8.94 -0.09 0.79
CA ASP A 135 -9.26 -1.42 1.28
C ASP A 135 -8.66 -1.62 2.69
N ILE A 136 -7.40 -1.26 2.90
CA ILE A 136 -6.76 -1.39 4.23
C ILE A 136 -7.39 -0.45 5.25
N ALA A 137 -7.62 0.80 4.85
CA ALA A 137 -8.09 1.83 5.75
C ALA A 137 -9.54 1.59 6.17
N TYR A 138 -10.39 1.13 5.26
CA TYR A 138 -11.85 1.16 5.41
C TYR A 138 -12.55 -0.16 5.08
N GLY A 139 -11.89 -1.12 4.44
CA GLY A 139 -12.49 -2.39 3.98
C GLY A 139 -12.57 -3.51 5.01
N THR A 140 -12.06 -3.30 6.23
CA THR A 140 -12.06 -4.32 7.31
C THR A 140 -13.20 -4.13 8.29
N ARG A 141 -13.67 -5.21 8.96
CA ARG A 141 -14.69 -5.12 10.01
C ARG A 141 -14.28 -4.14 11.11
N ALA A 142 -13.01 -4.17 11.51
CA ALA A 142 -12.44 -3.23 12.48
C ALA A 142 -12.51 -1.77 12.02
N ALA A 143 -12.35 -1.51 10.72
CA ALA A 143 -12.48 -0.17 10.17
C ALA A 143 -13.92 0.32 10.13
N PHE A 144 -14.88 -0.52 9.74
CA PHE A 144 -16.30 -0.21 9.82
C PHE A 144 -16.73 0.13 11.26
N ALA A 145 -16.29 -0.68 12.24
CA ALA A 145 -16.54 -0.41 13.65
C ALA A 145 -15.99 0.95 14.10
N ARG A 146 -14.80 1.35 13.64
CA ARG A 146 -14.21 2.67 13.94
C ARG A 146 -15.01 3.82 13.34
N LEU A 147 -15.63 3.61 12.18
CA LEU A 147 -16.48 4.62 11.52
C LEU A 147 -17.88 4.71 12.15
N GLY A 148 -18.24 3.79 13.05
CA GLY A 148 -19.60 3.70 13.59
C GLY A 148 -20.62 3.27 12.54
N VAL A 149 -20.17 2.53 11.52
CA VAL A 149 -21.01 2.03 10.43
C VAL A 149 -21.11 0.51 10.55
N ASP A 150 -22.31 -0.03 10.40
CA ASP A 150 -22.52 -1.47 10.41
C ASP A 150 -21.82 -2.13 9.22
N TYR A 151 -21.04 -3.17 9.51
CA TYR A 151 -20.51 -4.05 8.47
C TYR A 151 -21.65 -4.95 7.98
N LEU A 152 -22.17 -4.67 6.78
CA LEU A 152 -23.31 -5.36 6.17
C LEU A 152 -22.85 -6.17 4.96
N PRO A 153 -22.10 -7.27 5.15
CA PRO A 153 -21.62 -8.07 4.05
C PRO A 153 -22.79 -8.82 3.40
N HIS A 154 -22.85 -8.78 2.07
CA HIS A 154 -23.76 -9.68 1.34
C HIS A 154 -23.31 -11.15 1.44
N VAL A 155 -21.99 -11.36 1.51
CA VAL A 155 -21.34 -12.65 1.79
C VAL A 155 -20.30 -12.41 2.87
N GLU A 156 -20.45 -13.09 4.00
CA GLU A 156 -19.54 -12.94 5.14
C GLU A 156 -18.16 -13.53 4.81
N PRO A 157 -17.06 -12.78 4.94
CA PRO A 157 -15.73 -13.33 4.75
C PRO A 157 -15.35 -14.26 5.92
N GLU A 158 -14.71 -15.38 5.61
CA GLU A 158 -14.22 -16.33 6.63
C GLU A 158 -13.15 -15.70 7.52
N THR A 159 -12.29 -14.85 6.94
CA THR A 159 -11.24 -14.12 7.65
C THR A 159 -11.15 -12.69 7.14
N ASP A 160 -10.86 -11.76 8.04
CA ASP A 160 -10.37 -10.44 7.63
C ASP A 160 -8.94 -10.63 7.09
N TRP A 161 -8.57 -9.80 6.11
CA TRP A 161 -7.25 -9.85 5.46
C TRP A 161 -6.24 -8.91 6.13
#